data_AF-A0A0A2IU89-F1
#
_entry.id   AF-A0A0A2IU89-F1
#
_cell.length_a   1.000
_cell.length_b   1.000
_cell.length_c   1.000
_cell.angle_alpha   90.00
_cell.angle_beta   90.00
_cell.angle_gamma   90.00
#
_symmetry.space_group_name_H-M   'P 1'
#
loop_
_entity.id
_entity.type
_entity.pdbx_description
1 polymer ?
#
loop_
_entity_poly.entity_id
_entity_poly.type
_entity_poly.pdbx_seq_one_letter_code
_entity_poly.pdbx_strand_id
1 'polypeptide(L)'
;MSYADAAAKGPKQSPEDARAPPVGGIYHDQSESTASLIDVDSPHVQTVESDFLKQDVQTTTQAERIEREAEEKEKREEEEKKEAKTHKVKGNSIYGNTSNPVFLANAAIATVVGAGLGFGAYKQHARGNLSWELVGLSAGAVGVFGAVDYFVSKWFLQNKFPPK
;
A
#
# COMPACT_ATOMS: atom_id res chain seq x y z
N MET A 1 14.28 -1.69 -20.31
CA MET A 1 14.16 -0.26 -20.66
C MET A 1 14.41 0.54 -19.40
N SER A 2 15.40 1.44 -19.38
CA SER A 2 15.69 2.28 -18.21
C SER A 2 14.82 3.55 -18.25
N TYR A 3 14.36 4.02 -17.09
CA TYR A 3 13.68 5.31 -16.96
C TYR A 3 14.52 6.47 -17.51
N ALA A 4 15.84 6.37 -17.37
CA ALA A 4 16.78 7.36 -17.91
C ALA A 4 16.70 7.45 -19.45
N ASP A 5 16.58 6.31 -20.13
CA ASP A 5 16.51 6.27 -21.61
C ASP A 5 15.18 6.82 -22.15
N ALA A 6 14.09 6.72 -21.37
CA ALA A 6 12.80 7.28 -21.72
C ALA A 6 12.78 8.80 -21.53
N ALA A 7 13.36 9.30 -20.43
CA ALA A 7 13.46 10.73 -20.15
C ALA A 7 14.40 11.46 -21.14
N ALA A 8 15.49 10.81 -21.57
CA ALA A 8 16.45 11.38 -22.52
C ALA A 8 15.90 11.54 -23.95
N LYS A 9 14.76 10.92 -24.28
CA LYS A 9 14.09 11.03 -25.58
C LYS A 9 13.12 12.22 -25.68
N GLY A 10 12.91 12.95 -24.58
CA GLY A 10 12.10 14.16 -24.59
C GLY A 10 12.74 15.31 -25.39
N PRO A 11 11.96 16.34 -25.75
CA PRO A 11 12.50 17.55 -26.36
C PRO A 11 13.53 18.18 -25.43
N LYS A 12 14.70 18.53 -25.96
CA LYS A 12 15.75 19.22 -25.20
C LYS A 12 15.26 20.63 -24.85
N GLN A 13 15.33 21.00 -23.58
CA GLN A 13 15.00 22.34 -23.10
C GLN A 13 15.87 23.38 -23.82
N SER A 14 15.26 24.43 -24.35
CA SER A 14 16.01 25.52 -24.98
C SER A 14 16.76 26.32 -23.91
N PRO A 15 17.85 27.02 -24.26
CA PRO A 15 18.60 27.83 -23.29
C PRO A 15 17.76 28.97 -22.69
N GLU A 16 16.68 29.41 -23.35
CA GLU A 16 15.78 30.41 -22.79
C GLU A 16 14.82 29.81 -21.74
N ASP A 17 14.36 28.57 -21.95
CA ASP A 17 13.50 27.85 -21.01
C ASP A 17 14.27 27.37 -19.77
N ALA A 18 15.59 27.19 -19.90
CA ALA A 18 16.49 26.84 -18.79
C ALA A 18 16.75 28.01 -17.83
N ARG A 19 16.39 29.24 -18.24
CA ARG A 19 16.60 30.44 -17.43
C ARG A 19 15.50 30.55 -16.38
N ALA A 20 15.91 30.67 -15.11
CA ALA A 20 14.97 30.98 -14.05
C ALA A 20 14.23 32.31 -14.33
N PRO A 21 12.91 32.40 -14.04
CA PRO A 21 12.18 33.65 -14.14
C PRO A 21 12.84 34.75 -13.30
N PRO A 22 12.84 36.02 -13.76
CA PRO A 22 13.34 37.11 -12.95
C PRO A 22 12.50 37.25 -11.68
N VAL A 23 13.15 37.25 -10.51
CA VAL A 23 12.48 37.55 -9.24
C VAL A 23 12.06 39.02 -9.24
N GLY A 24 10.82 39.29 -8.83
CA GLY A 24 10.32 40.67 -8.69
C GLY A 24 11.14 41.42 -7.64
N GLY A 25 11.52 42.67 -7.95
CA GLY A 25 12.24 43.53 -7.01
C GLY A 25 11.39 43.89 -5.79
N ILE A 26 12.00 43.89 -4.61
CA ILE A 26 11.37 44.33 -3.37
C ILE A 26 11.46 45.87 -3.32
N TYR A 27 10.31 46.54 -3.13
CA TYR A 27 10.28 47.98 -2.93
C TYR A 27 10.75 48.30 -1.50
N HIS A 28 11.89 48.97 -1.38
CA HIS A 28 12.45 49.39 -0.09
C HIS A 28 12.11 50.87 0.15
N ASP A 29 11.01 51.09 0.85
CA ASP A 29 10.74 52.31 1.60
C ASP A 29 11.64 52.30 2.87
N GLN A 30 12.44 53.35 3.08
CA GLN A 30 13.27 53.50 4.30
C GLN A 30 12.56 54.26 5.43
N SER A 31 11.26 54.51 5.30
CA SER A 31 10.48 55.41 6.16
C SER A 31 9.65 54.69 7.22
N GLU A 32 9.48 53.36 7.15
CA GLU A 32 8.78 52.58 8.20
C GLU A 32 9.75 51.77 9.08
N SER A 33 10.54 52.47 9.90
CA SER A 33 11.30 51.83 10.99
C SER A 33 10.34 51.38 12.10
N THR A 34 10.00 50.09 12.15
CA THR A 34 9.19 49.43 13.19
C THR A 34 9.92 49.24 14.53
N ALA A 35 11.14 49.76 14.66
CA ALA A 35 12.04 49.55 15.80
C ALA A 35 11.53 50.14 17.13
N SER A 36 10.50 50.98 17.13
CA SER A 36 9.95 51.64 18.33
C SER A 36 8.58 51.13 18.78
N LEU A 37 8.06 50.06 18.18
CA LEU A 37 6.74 49.49 18.51
C LEU A 37 6.83 48.16 19.28
N ILE A 38 7.85 48.03 20.13
CA ILE A 38 7.89 46.95 21.12
C ILE A 38 7.57 47.58 22.47
N ASP A 39 6.36 47.32 22.96
CA ASP A 39 6.02 47.54 24.37
C ASP A 39 6.76 46.47 25.19
N VAL A 40 7.78 46.91 25.93
CA VAL A 40 8.71 46.04 26.69
C VAL A 40 8.25 45.91 28.16
N ASP A 41 7.03 46.31 28.53
CA ASP A 41 6.55 46.21 29.92
C ASP A 41 5.36 45.22 30.05
N SER A 42 5.61 43.94 29.79
CA SER A 42 4.73 42.87 30.28
C SER A 42 5.58 41.85 31.05
N PRO A 43 5.55 41.82 32.39
CA PRO A 43 6.31 40.87 33.21
C PRO A 43 5.68 39.48 33.17
N HIS A 44 5.57 38.88 31.99
CA HIS A 44 5.13 37.50 31.83
C HIS A 44 6.36 36.59 31.74
N VAL A 45 7.03 36.41 32.89
CA VAL A 45 8.08 35.40 33.01
C VAL A 45 7.38 34.05 33.19
N GLN A 46 7.26 33.29 32.10
CA GLN A 46 6.87 31.88 32.19
C GLN A 46 8.04 31.10 32.81
N THR A 47 7.98 30.89 34.12
CA THR A 47 8.95 30.04 34.83
C THR A 47 8.64 28.58 34.51
N VAL A 48 9.62 27.88 33.95
CA VAL A 48 9.56 26.43 33.76
C VAL A 48 9.70 25.75 35.13
N GLU A 49 8.96 24.66 35.36
CA GLU A 49 9.06 23.86 36.59
C GLU A 49 10.50 23.38 36.82
N SER A 50 10.96 23.37 38.08
CA SER A 50 12.33 22.98 38.43
C SER A 50 12.70 21.54 38.05
N ASP A 51 11.69 20.68 37.88
CA ASP A 51 11.85 19.27 37.55
C ASP A 51 11.67 18.94 36.06
N PHE A 52 11.52 19.96 35.20
CA PHE A 52 11.36 19.78 33.75
C PHE A 52 12.46 18.92 33.11
N LEU A 53 13.71 19.07 33.57
CA LEU A 53 14.85 18.27 33.09
C LEU A 53 14.81 16.79 33.50
N LYS A 54 14.03 16.46 34.54
CA LYS A 54 13.87 15.09 35.06
C LYS A 54 12.67 14.36 34.46
N GLN A 55 11.79 15.06 33.74
CA GLN A 55 10.63 14.46 33.09
C GLN A 55 11.07 13.69 31.84
N ASP A 56 10.53 12.48 31.67
CA ASP A 56 10.75 11.65 30.47
C ASP A 56 10.11 12.25 29.22
N VAL A 57 9.03 13.03 29.40
CA VAL A 57 8.31 13.71 28.33
C VAL A 57 8.24 15.19 28.64
N GLN A 58 9.03 15.97 27.92
CA GLN A 58 9.25 17.39 28.22
C GLN A 58 8.35 18.30 27.38
N THR A 59 7.73 17.76 26.33
CA THR A 59 6.91 18.54 25.40
C THR A 59 5.60 17.84 25.11
N THR A 60 4.56 18.63 24.87
CA THR A 60 3.24 18.13 24.49
C THR A 60 3.27 17.36 23.17
N THR A 61 4.14 17.77 22.23
CA THR A 61 4.35 17.08 20.94
C THR A 61 5.02 15.72 21.11
N GLN A 62 5.92 15.58 22.08
CA GLN A 62 6.55 14.30 22.42
C GLN A 62 5.54 13.36 23.09
N ALA A 63 4.67 13.87 23.96
CA ALA A 63 3.57 13.09 24.55
C ALA A 63 2.63 12.55 23.45
N GLU A 64 2.19 13.42 22.54
CA GLU A 64 1.30 13.06 21.44
C GLU A 64 1.94 12.03 20.50
N ARG A 65 3.26 12.11 20.27
CA ARG A 65 4.00 11.12 19.49
C ARG A 65 4.00 9.74 20.17
N ILE A 66 4.20 9.70 21.49
CA ILE A 66 4.21 8.46 22.27
C ILE A 66 2.83 7.80 22.27
N GLU A 67 1.76 8.57 22.46
CA GLU A 67 0.39 8.06 22.41
C GLU A 67 0.06 7.48 21.04
N ARG A 68 0.43 8.16 19.96
CA ARG A 68 0.22 7.68 18.59
C ARG A 68 0.99 6.39 18.30
N GLU A 69 2.26 6.31 18.73
CA GLU A 69 3.08 5.11 18.58
C GLU A 69 2.54 3.93 19.39
N ALA A 70 1.97 4.19 20.58
CA ALA A 70 1.32 3.17 21.39
C ALA A 70 0.03 2.65 20.74
N GLU A 71 -0.81 3.55 20.21
CA GLU A 71 -2.05 3.18 19.53
C GLU A 71 -1.80 2.41 18.23
N GLU A 72 -0.81 2.82 17.43
CA GLU A 72 -0.39 2.08 16.23
C GLU A 72 0.15 0.69 16.58
N LYS A 73 0.92 0.58 17.67
CA LYS A 73 1.44 -0.71 18.12
C LYS A 73 0.31 -1.64 18.59
N GLU A 74 -0.66 -1.13 19.33
CA GLU A 74 -1.82 -1.91 19.77
C GLU A 74 -2.66 -2.37 18.57
N LYS A 75 -2.94 -1.49 17.60
CA LYS A 75 -3.64 -1.85 16.36
C LYS A 75 -2.90 -2.95 15.59
N ARG A 76 -1.59 -2.83 15.45
CA ARG A 76 -0.77 -3.83 14.77
C ARG A 76 -0.80 -5.17 15.51
N GLU A 77 -0.70 -5.17 16.83
CA GLU A 77 -0.81 -6.40 17.63
C GLU A 77 -2.20 -7.03 17.53
N GLU A 78 -3.26 -6.24 17.47
CA GLU A 78 -4.61 -6.74 17.22
C GLU A 78 -4.77 -7.36 15.84
N GLU A 79 -4.24 -6.72 14.80
CA GLU A 79 -4.24 -7.21 13.43
C GLU A 79 -3.46 -8.53 13.34
N GLU A 80 -2.26 -8.60 13.90
CA GLU A 80 -1.46 -9.83 13.94
C GLU A 80 -2.18 -10.96 14.70
N LYS A 81 -2.88 -10.65 15.81
CA LYS A 81 -3.71 -11.63 16.53
C LYS A 81 -4.92 -12.09 15.72
N LYS A 82 -5.57 -11.20 14.97
CA LYS A 82 -6.71 -11.53 14.08
C LYS A 82 -6.24 -12.40 12.91
N GLU A 83 -5.12 -12.06 12.28
CA GLU A 83 -4.50 -12.87 11.23
C GLU A 83 -4.10 -14.25 11.76
N ALA A 84 -3.41 -14.35 12.90
CA ALA A 84 -3.04 -15.63 13.49
C ALA A 84 -4.26 -16.53 13.80
N LYS A 85 -5.36 -15.95 14.29
CA LYS A 85 -6.61 -16.69 14.53
C LYS A 85 -7.25 -17.17 13.23
N THR A 86 -7.31 -16.34 12.19
CA THR A 86 -7.88 -16.74 10.90
C THR A 86 -7.03 -17.81 10.21
N HIS A 87 -5.71 -17.73 10.28
CA HIS A 87 -4.80 -18.77 9.79
C HIS A 87 -4.96 -20.09 10.55
N LYS A 88 -5.11 -20.04 11.88
CA LYS A 88 -5.32 -21.25 12.73
C LYS A 88 -6.65 -21.94 12.42
N VAL A 89 -7.72 -21.19 12.20
CA VAL A 89 -9.05 -21.73 11.82
C VAL A 89 -9.00 -22.35 10.41
N LYS A 90 -8.36 -21.69 9.43
CA LYS A 90 -8.16 -22.24 8.09
C LYS A 90 -7.30 -23.51 8.11
N GLY A 91 -6.26 -23.56 8.95
CA GLY A 91 -5.42 -24.74 9.12
C GLY A 91 -6.23 -25.98 9.54
N ASN A 92 -7.05 -25.87 10.59
CA ASN A 92 -7.88 -26.99 11.05
C ASN A 92 -8.96 -27.42 10.03
N SER A 93 -9.51 -26.48 9.26
CA SER A 93 -10.52 -26.78 8.23
C SER A 93 -9.95 -27.61 7.08
N ILE A 94 -8.69 -27.38 6.69
CA ILE A 94 -8.08 -28.10 5.56
C ILE A 94 -7.79 -29.56 5.92
N TYR A 95 -7.27 -29.82 7.14
CA TYR A 95 -7.04 -31.19 7.62
C TYR A 95 -8.32 -31.99 7.88
N GLY A 96 -9.45 -31.32 8.11
CA GLY A 96 -10.74 -31.99 8.31
C GLY A 96 -11.29 -32.70 7.07
N ASN A 97 -10.86 -32.31 5.87
CA ASN A 97 -11.36 -32.85 4.60
C ASN A 97 -10.32 -33.69 3.83
N THR A 98 -9.15 -33.96 4.42
CA THR A 98 -8.09 -34.78 3.78
C THR A 98 -8.44 -36.26 3.66
N SER A 99 -9.49 -36.73 4.35
CA SER A 99 -10.03 -38.08 4.19
C SER A 99 -10.91 -38.23 2.93
N ASN A 100 -11.28 -37.12 2.27
CA ASN A 100 -12.06 -37.16 1.05
C ASN A 100 -11.15 -37.29 -0.19
N PRO A 101 -11.22 -38.41 -0.94
CA PRO A 101 -10.36 -38.63 -2.10
C PRO A 101 -10.58 -37.62 -3.22
N VAL A 102 -11.79 -37.05 -3.35
CA VAL A 102 -12.09 -36.00 -4.33
C VAL A 102 -11.35 -34.71 -3.99
N PHE A 103 -11.25 -34.38 -2.70
CA PHE A 103 -10.51 -33.20 -2.25
C PHE A 103 -9.01 -33.34 -2.52
N LEU A 104 -8.44 -34.51 -2.24
CA LEU A 104 -7.03 -34.83 -2.55
C LEU A 104 -6.75 -34.76 -4.07
N ALA A 105 -7.65 -35.32 -4.90
CA ALA A 105 -7.51 -35.28 -6.35
C ALA A 105 -7.59 -33.85 -6.89
N ASN A 106 -8.55 -33.05 -6.43
CA ASN A 106 -8.67 -31.64 -6.82
C ASN A 106 -7.48 -30.81 -6.36
N ALA A 107 -6.98 -31.06 -5.14
CA ALA A 107 -5.77 -30.41 -4.62
C ALA A 107 -4.55 -30.77 -5.48
N ALA A 108 -4.39 -32.04 -5.88
CA ALA A 108 -3.31 -32.49 -6.75
C ALA A 108 -3.38 -31.85 -8.14
N ILE A 109 -4.57 -31.71 -8.72
CA ILE A 109 -4.77 -31.02 -10.00
C ILE A 109 -4.41 -29.54 -9.85
N ALA A 110 -4.89 -28.89 -8.78
CA ALA A 110 -4.60 -27.49 -8.51
C ALA A 110 -3.10 -27.23 -8.31
N THR A 111 -2.38 -28.13 -7.62
CA THR A 111 -0.92 -27.99 -7.43
C THR A 111 -0.17 -28.18 -8.74
N VAL A 112 -0.54 -29.15 -9.58
CA VAL A 112 0.09 -29.34 -10.90
C VAL A 112 -0.15 -28.14 -11.80
N VAL A 113 -1.38 -27.63 -11.87
CA VAL A 113 -1.73 -26.45 -12.66
C VAL A 113 -1.00 -25.21 -12.13
N GLY A 114 -1.00 -24.99 -10.82
CA GLY A 114 -0.32 -23.87 -10.18
C GLY A 114 1.21 -23.91 -10.39
N ALA A 115 1.83 -25.07 -10.23
CA ALA A 115 3.26 -25.25 -10.46
C ALA A 115 3.63 -25.04 -11.95
N GLY A 116 2.82 -25.56 -12.88
CA GLY A 116 3.02 -25.38 -14.31
C GLY A 116 2.93 -23.91 -14.74
N LEU A 117 1.88 -23.21 -14.28
CA LEU A 117 1.71 -21.78 -14.55
C LEU A 117 2.79 -20.93 -13.89
N GLY A 118 3.16 -21.24 -12.65
CA GLY A 118 4.20 -20.53 -11.90
C GLY A 118 5.58 -20.68 -12.54
N PHE A 119 5.95 -21.89 -12.99
CA PHE A 119 7.22 -22.14 -13.67
C PHE A 119 7.28 -21.43 -15.04
N GLY A 120 6.17 -21.45 -15.80
CA GLY A 120 6.06 -20.72 -17.07
C GLY A 120 6.21 -19.21 -16.89
N ALA A 121 5.51 -18.64 -15.90
CA ALA A 121 5.61 -17.23 -15.55
C ALA A 121 7.03 -16.86 -15.07
N TYR A 122 7.65 -17.68 -14.23
CA TYR A 122 9.03 -17.46 -13.76
C TYR A 122 10.02 -17.44 -14.93
N LYS A 123 9.93 -18.39 -15.85
CA LYS A 123 10.79 -18.43 -17.04
C LYS A 123 10.61 -17.21 -17.93
N GLN A 124 9.38 -16.70 -18.04
CA GLN A 124 9.07 -15.50 -18.82
C GLN A 124 9.52 -14.22 -18.11
N HIS A 125 9.43 -14.18 -16.77
CA HIS A 125 9.95 -13.12 -15.92
C HIS A 125 11.48 -13.03 -15.98
N ALA A 126 12.18 -14.17 -15.88
CA ALA A 126 13.63 -14.25 -15.99
C ALA A 126 14.16 -13.78 -17.35
N ARG A 127 13.32 -13.83 -18.39
CA ARG A 127 13.61 -13.30 -19.74
C ARG A 127 13.26 -11.82 -19.93
N GLY A 128 12.71 -11.16 -18.91
CA GLY A 128 12.29 -9.76 -18.97
C GLY A 128 11.02 -9.50 -19.79
N ASN A 129 10.32 -10.55 -20.23
CA ASN A 129 9.18 -10.47 -21.14
C ASN A 129 7.83 -10.71 -20.45
N LEU A 130 7.75 -10.51 -19.13
CA LEU A 130 6.49 -10.58 -18.39
C LEU A 130 5.72 -9.26 -18.63
N SER A 131 4.84 -9.26 -19.63
CA SER A 131 4.03 -8.08 -19.94
C SER A 131 2.74 -8.07 -19.12
N TRP A 132 2.31 -6.88 -18.70
CA TRP A 132 0.98 -6.67 -18.13
C TRP A 132 -0.13 -7.06 -19.10
N GLU A 133 0.11 -6.99 -20.41
CA GLU A 133 -0.80 -7.51 -21.44
C GLU A 133 -0.99 -9.03 -21.34
N LEU A 134 0.08 -9.81 -21.15
CA LEU A 134 -0.01 -11.26 -21.01
C LEU A 134 -0.74 -11.65 -19.72
N VAL A 135 -0.46 -10.91 -18.64
CA VAL A 135 -1.18 -11.08 -17.37
C VAL A 135 -2.66 -10.72 -17.54
N GLY A 136 -2.96 -9.62 -18.24
CA GLY A 136 -4.33 -9.20 -18.53
C GLY A 136 -5.08 -10.19 -19.42
N LEU A 137 -4.42 -10.75 -20.44
CA LEU A 137 -5.01 -11.72 -21.36
C LEU A 137 -5.27 -13.06 -20.67
N SER A 138 -4.34 -13.52 -19.82
CA SER A 138 -4.54 -14.74 -19.02
C SER A 138 -5.61 -14.56 -17.94
N ALA A 139 -5.63 -13.43 -17.22
CA ALA A 139 -6.71 -13.08 -16.30
C ALA A 139 -8.06 -12.98 -17.02
N GLY A 140 -8.09 -12.39 -18.22
CA GLY A 140 -9.27 -12.33 -19.08
C GLY A 140 -9.77 -13.71 -19.49
N ALA A 141 -8.88 -14.61 -19.91
CA ALA A 141 -9.24 -15.98 -20.28
C ALA A 141 -9.84 -16.76 -19.09
N VAL A 142 -9.25 -16.63 -17.89
CA VAL A 142 -9.80 -17.21 -16.67
C VAL A 142 -11.16 -16.62 -16.32
N GLY A 143 -11.34 -15.30 -16.47
CA GLY A 143 -12.61 -14.62 -16.26
C GLY A 143 -13.71 -15.12 -17.21
N VAL A 144 -13.40 -15.30 -18.50
CA VAL A 144 -14.33 -15.85 -19.50
C VAL A 144 -14.69 -17.29 -19.15
N PHE A 145 -13.72 -18.12 -18.79
CA PHE A 145 -13.97 -19.50 -18.39
C PHE A 145 -14.90 -19.59 -17.18
N GLY A 146 -14.66 -18.76 -16.15
CA GLY A 146 -15.53 -18.69 -14.96
C GLY A 146 -16.95 -18.22 -15.27
N ALA A 147 -17.12 -17.25 -16.18
CA ALA A 147 -18.43 -16.82 -16.61
C ALA A 147 -19.20 -17.94 -17.32
N VAL A 148 -18.56 -18.65 -18.25
CA VAL A 148 -19.16 -19.80 -18.95
C VAL A 148 -19.55 -20.89 -17.95
N ASP A 149 -18.64 -21.28 -17.05
CA ASP A 149 -18.90 -22.29 -16.02
C ASP A 149 -20.09 -21.91 -15.12
N TYR A 150 -20.17 -20.65 -14.69
CA TYR A 150 -21.30 -20.15 -13.90
C TYR A 150 -22.63 -20.27 -14.65
N PHE A 151 -22.69 -19.86 -15.91
CA PHE A 151 -23.93 -19.93 -16.70
C PHE A 151 -24.35 -21.37 -17.00
N VAL A 152 -23.40 -22.25 -17.31
CA VAL A 152 -23.66 -23.69 -17.52
C VAL A 152 -24.17 -24.32 -16.23
N SER A 153 -23.50 -24.08 -15.10
CA SER A 153 -23.90 -24.58 -13.78
C SER A 153 -25.29 -24.07 -13.40
N LYS A 154 -25.58 -22.78 -13.60
CA LYS A 154 -26.89 -22.18 -13.35
C LYS A 154 -27.98 -22.82 -14.21
N TRP A 155 -27.74 -23.02 -15.51
CA TRP A 155 -28.68 -23.69 -16.40
C TRP A 155 -28.94 -25.14 -15.97
N PHE A 156 -27.88 -25.86 -15.58
CA PHE A 156 -27.98 -27.25 -15.17
C PHE A 156 -28.76 -27.42 -13.86
N LEU A 157 -28.53 -26.54 -12.89
CA LEU A 157 -29.28 -26.47 -11.63
C LEU A 157 -30.74 -26.06 -11.84
N GLN A 158 -31.03 -25.16 -12.79
CA GLN A 158 -32.41 -24.76 -13.05
C GLN A 158 -33.20 -25.81 -13.85
N ASN A 159 -32.55 -26.51 -14.80
CA ASN A 159 -33.26 -27.36 -15.76
C ASN A 159 -33.24 -28.85 -15.39
N LYS A 160 -32.20 -29.34 -14.72
CA LYS A 160 -31.99 -30.77 -14.47
C LYS A 160 -32.01 -31.16 -12.99
N PHE A 161 -31.60 -30.26 -12.09
CA PHE A 161 -31.59 -30.49 -10.64
C PHE A 161 -32.14 -29.28 -9.90
N PRO A 162 -33.45 -28.99 -10.01
CA PRO A 162 -34.04 -27.86 -9.32
C PRO A 162 -33.77 -27.97 -7.81
N PRO A 163 -33.36 -26.87 -7.15
CA PRO A 163 -33.16 -26.86 -5.71
C PRO A 163 -34.50 -27.21 -5.03
N LYS A 164 -34.46 -28.13 -4.06
CA LYS A 164 -35.61 -28.50 -3.23
C LYS A 164 -35.98 -27.38 -2.27
#